data_AF-A0A0K8R5E9-F1
#
_entry.id   AF-A0A0K8R5E9-F1
#
_cell.length_a   1.000
_cell.length_b   1.000
_cell.length_c   1.000
_cell.angle_alpha   90.00
_cell.angle_beta   90.00
_cell.angle_gamma   90.00
#
_symmetry.space_group_name_H-M   'P 1'
#
loop_
_entity.id
_entity.type
_entity.pdbx_description
1 polymer ?
#
loop_
_entity_poly.entity_id
_entity_poly.type
_entity_poly.pdbx_seq_one_letter_code
_entity_poly.pdbx_strand_id
1 'polypeptide(L)'
;MERKNVSRQEYKTDLLEIRKRSREFMHMHNTGLPDYSDWHLHICSMNNFPTAAGLASSAAGYACLVKSLGTLFHVKGDLSAIARRGSGSACRSMYGGFVAWLKGLRQDGEDSVAKQIAPENHWPQMRIVLLVVSDVKKDTGSTQGMELSMLTSSLLEHRATKVVPQRMKDITEAIVNRNFHKFAEITMQESNQLHAVCLDTYPPIRYMNLVSWDIVHLVHRYNRYYGTNKLAYSFDAGPNACLFMLEDSLSEVLSIVQHAFPSSLGNSDFFRGAPAVRSKPPVELLEYLNITPQPDAIKFSIVTHVGCGPVSLDDPEEHILDIHGFPADLYPSNWSIY
;
A
#
# COMPACT_ATOMS: atom_id res chain seq x y z
N MET A 1 -24.79 -7.82 -5.24
CA MET A 1 -24.52 -6.37 -5.41
C MET A 1 -25.27 -5.58 -4.36
N GLU A 2 -24.57 -5.00 -3.40
CA GLU A 2 -25.18 -4.09 -2.42
C GLU A 2 -25.19 -2.69 -3.04
N ARG A 3 -26.34 -2.20 -3.53
CA ARG A 3 -26.47 -0.81 -3.98
C ARG A 3 -26.32 0.11 -2.77
N LYS A 4 -25.10 0.60 -2.52
CA LYS A 4 -24.91 1.68 -1.56
C LYS A 4 -25.08 2.99 -2.30
N ASN A 5 -26.15 3.72 -1.96
CA ASN A 5 -26.15 5.16 -2.19
C ASN A 5 -25.02 5.74 -1.34
N VAL A 6 -23.86 5.95 -1.97
CA VAL A 6 -22.69 6.45 -1.27
C VAL A 6 -22.89 7.94 -1.01
N SER A 7 -23.60 8.25 0.08
CA SER A 7 -23.87 9.62 0.53
C SER A 7 -22.70 10.24 1.30
N ARG A 8 -21.50 9.62 1.28
CA ARG A 8 -20.34 10.14 2.02
C ARG A 8 -19.94 11.51 1.47
N GLN A 9 -19.81 12.46 2.40
CA GLN A 9 -19.51 13.86 2.12
C GLN A 9 -18.17 14.06 1.37
N GLU A 10 -17.21 13.17 1.60
CA GLU A 10 -15.89 13.15 0.95
C GLU A 10 -16.02 13.05 -0.57
N TYR A 11 -16.78 12.06 -1.08
CA TYR A 11 -16.98 11.89 -2.53
C TYR A 11 -17.67 13.08 -3.18
N LYS A 12 -18.63 13.70 -2.49
CA LYS A 12 -19.32 14.89 -2.99
C LYS A 12 -18.37 16.07 -3.13
N THR A 13 -17.51 16.28 -2.13
CA THR A 13 -16.54 17.39 -2.11
C THR A 13 -15.50 17.23 -3.20
N ASP A 14 -14.97 16.01 -3.37
CA ASP A 14 -13.98 15.73 -4.40
C ASP A 14 -14.58 15.82 -5.82
N LEU A 15 -15.80 15.33 -6.01
CA LEU A 15 -16.50 15.47 -7.29
C LEU A 15 -16.76 16.95 -7.64
N LEU A 16 -17.15 17.77 -6.67
CA LEU A 16 -17.35 19.20 -6.88
C LEU A 16 -16.04 19.89 -7.31
N GLU A 17 -14.92 19.56 -6.66
CA GLU A 17 -13.61 20.11 -7.03
C GLU A 17 -13.18 19.66 -8.44
N ILE A 18 -13.35 18.39 -8.79
CA ILE A 18 -13.03 17.87 -10.12
C ILE A 18 -13.88 18.58 -11.19
N ARG A 19 -15.19 18.72 -10.97
CA ARG A 19 -16.09 19.46 -11.87
C ARG A 19 -15.71 20.93 -12.02
N LYS A 20 -15.32 21.57 -10.92
CA LYS A 20 -14.86 22.96 -10.93
C LYS A 20 -13.63 23.10 -11.85
N ARG A 21 -12.60 22.28 -11.65
CA ARG A 21 -11.38 22.30 -12.48
C ARG A 21 -11.66 21.97 -13.96
N SER A 22 -12.59 21.05 -14.22
CA SER A 22 -13.05 20.72 -15.58
C SER A 22 -13.64 21.94 -16.27
N ARG A 23 -14.58 22.64 -15.61
CA ARG A 23 -15.21 23.85 -16.16
C ARG A 23 -14.20 24.96 -16.43
N GLU A 24 -13.28 25.19 -15.49
CA GLU A 24 -12.19 26.17 -15.66
C GLU A 24 -11.32 25.82 -16.88
N PHE A 25 -10.94 24.55 -17.03
CA PHE A 25 -10.14 24.09 -18.17
C PHE A 25 -10.87 24.24 -19.51
N MET A 26 -12.12 23.78 -19.60
CA MET A 26 -12.95 23.86 -20.81
C MET A 26 -13.20 25.32 -21.23
N HIS A 27 -13.49 26.21 -20.27
CA HIS A 27 -13.71 27.63 -20.52
C HIS A 27 -12.44 28.32 -21.02
N MET A 28 -11.28 28.01 -20.45
CA MET A 28 -10.00 28.63 -20.86
C MET A 28 -9.52 28.18 -22.26
N HIS A 29 -9.82 26.95 -22.67
CA HIS A 29 -9.20 26.36 -23.87
C HIS A 29 -10.18 26.12 -25.04
N ASN A 30 -11.45 26.50 -24.90
CA ASN A 30 -12.52 26.32 -25.91
C ASN A 30 -12.44 24.95 -26.61
N THR A 31 -12.42 23.88 -25.81
CA THR A 31 -11.97 22.55 -26.25
C THR A 31 -12.94 21.83 -27.19
N GLY A 32 -14.19 22.31 -27.31
CA GLY A 32 -15.25 21.62 -28.05
C GLY A 32 -15.65 20.26 -27.45
N LEU A 33 -15.12 19.91 -26.28
CA LEU A 33 -15.46 18.68 -25.57
C LEU A 33 -16.85 18.79 -24.94
N PRO A 34 -17.61 17.69 -24.85
CA PRO A 34 -18.91 17.73 -24.20
C PRO A 34 -18.77 18.04 -22.70
N ASP A 35 -19.64 18.91 -22.18
CA ASP A 35 -19.68 19.20 -20.75
C ASP A 35 -20.63 18.25 -20.03
N TYR A 36 -20.06 17.32 -19.27
CA TYR A 36 -20.78 16.36 -18.42
C TYR A 36 -20.89 16.80 -16.96
N SER A 37 -20.52 18.05 -16.63
CA SER A 37 -20.37 18.51 -15.24
C SER A 37 -21.64 18.43 -14.40
N ASP A 38 -22.82 18.44 -15.05
CA ASP A 38 -24.11 18.40 -14.37
C ASP A 38 -24.76 17.01 -14.40
N TRP A 39 -24.14 16.02 -15.07
CA TRP A 39 -24.69 14.67 -15.17
C TRP A 39 -24.57 13.90 -13.85
N HIS A 40 -25.45 12.92 -13.64
CA HIS A 40 -25.24 11.93 -12.58
C HIS A 40 -24.16 10.92 -13.01
N LEU A 41 -23.44 10.36 -12.04
CA LEU A 41 -22.37 9.39 -12.29
C LEU A 41 -22.78 8.02 -11.77
N HIS A 42 -22.57 7.01 -12.60
CA HIS A 42 -22.51 5.62 -12.16
C HIS A 42 -21.05 5.22 -12.07
N ILE A 43 -20.65 4.70 -10.92
CA ILE A 43 -19.28 4.26 -10.65
C ILE A 43 -19.39 2.83 -10.15
N CYS A 44 -18.65 1.93 -10.80
CA CYS A 44 -18.41 0.57 -10.35
C CYS A 44 -16.92 0.47 -10.04
N SER A 45 -16.55 -0.20 -8.95
CA SER A 45 -15.16 -0.43 -8.60
C SER A 45 -14.93 -1.87 -8.22
N MET A 46 -13.78 -2.40 -8.62
CA MET A 46 -13.39 -3.78 -8.35
C MET A 46 -11.92 -3.81 -7.94
N ASN A 47 -11.54 -4.79 -7.12
CA ASN A 47 -10.15 -5.04 -6.77
C ASN A 47 -9.86 -6.54 -6.71
N ASN A 48 -8.63 -6.92 -7.04
CA ASN A 48 -8.14 -8.30 -7.04
C ASN A 48 -7.41 -8.67 -5.74
N PHE A 49 -7.48 -7.82 -4.71
CA PHE A 49 -6.95 -8.18 -3.41
C PHE A 49 -8.00 -9.02 -2.67
N PRO A 50 -7.60 -10.10 -1.97
CA PRO A 50 -8.49 -10.76 -1.04
C PRO A 50 -8.95 -9.72 0.00
N THR A 51 -10.22 -9.36 -0.04
CA THR A 51 -10.88 -8.26 0.68
C THR A 51 -10.54 -8.15 2.16
N ALA A 52 -10.20 -9.29 2.77
CA ALA A 52 -9.99 -9.41 4.20
C ALA A 52 -8.48 -9.38 4.59
N ALA A 53 -7.55 -9.43 3.63
CA ALA A 53 -6.09 -9.45 3.85
C ALA A 53 -5.49 -8.13 4.38
N GLY A 54 -6.30 -7.14 4.78
CA GLY A 54 -5.84 -5.93 5.45
C GLY A 54 -4.89 -5.02 4.65
N LEU A 55 -4.71 -5.29 3.35
CA LEU A 55 -4.01 -4.47 2.37
C LEU A 55 -4.79 -3.16 2.20
N ALA A 56 -4.09 -2.04 1.94
CA ALA A 56 -4.65 -0.68 1.90
C ALA A 56 -5.65 -0.44 0.74
N SER A 57 -6.75 -1.19 0.70
CA SER A 57 -7.75 -1.20 -0.37
C SER A 57 -8.45 0.14 -0.53
N SER A 58 -8.64 0.90 0.56
CA SER A 58 -9.21 2.24 0.49
C SER A 58 -8.33 3.21 -0.29
N ALA A 59 -7.00 3.16 -0.11
CA ALA A 59 -6.08 4.08 -0.77
C ALA A 59 -6.04 3.86 -2.28
N ALA A 60 -5.91 2.60 -2.70
CA ALA A 60 -5.92 2.23 -4.12
C ALA A 60 -7.28 2.54 -4.77
N GLY A 61 -8.38 2.21 -4.10
CA GLY A 61 -9.73 2.49 -4.61
C GLY A 61 -9.98 3.99 -4.80
N TYR A 62 -9.59 4.83 -3.82
CA TYR A 62 -9.79 6.28 -3.92
C TYR A 62 -8.89 6.94 -4.97
N ALA A 63 -7.64 6.48 -5.10
CA ALA A 63 -6.75 6.95 -6.15
C ALA A 63 -7.27 6.59 -7.54
N CYS A 64 -7.78 5.36 -7.71
CA CYS A 64 -8.43 4.92 -8.94
C CYS A 64 -9.66 5.77 -9.26
N LEU A 65 -10.53 6.03 -8.28
CA LEU A 65 -11.69 6.91 -8.44
C LEU A 65 -11.27 8.30 -8.94
N VAL A 66 -10.32 8.95 -8.26
CA VAL A 66 -9.87 10.30 -8.62
C VAL A 66 -9.20 10.31 -10.00
N LYS A 67 -8.42 9.29 -10.35
CA LYS A 67 -7.83 9.13 -11.68
C LYS A 67 -8.90 8.97 -12.77
N SER A 68 -9.88 8.10 -12.55
CA SER A 68 -10.96 7.84 -13.50
C SER A 68 -11.82 9.08 -13.71
N LEU A 69 -12.19 9.78 -12.64
CA LEU A 69 -12.92 11.05 -12.74
C LEU A 69 -12.10 12.15 -13.40
N GLY A 70 -10.81 12.27 -13.06
CA GLY A 70 -9.91 13.21 -13.72
C GLY A 70 -9.79 12.95 -15.22
N THR A 71 -9.80 11.67 -15.62
CA THR A 71 -9.80 11.26 -17.04
C THR A 71 -11.13 11.60 -17.71
N LEU A 72 -12.26 11.22 -17.11
CA LEU A 72 -13.61 11.46 -17.61
C LEU A 72 -13.92 12.96 -17.80
N PHE A 73 -13.50 13.78 -16.84
CA PHE A 73 -13.70 15.24 -16.87
C PHE A 73 -12.51 16.00 -17.47
N HIS A 74 -11.57 15.29 -18.11
CA HIS A 74 -10.41 15.89 -18.78
C HIS A 74 -9.58 16.86 -17.92
N VAL A 75 -9.54 16.64 -16.60
CA VAL A 75 -8.82 17.48 -15.65
C VAL A 75 -7.32 17.25 -15.81
N LYS A 76 -6.56 18.34 -15.97
CA LYS A 76 -5.10 18.33 -16.03
C LYS A 76 -4.47 18.70 -14.69
N GLY A 77 -3.19 18.38 -14.54
CA GLY A 77 -2.40 18.72 -13.35
C GLY A 77 -2.43 17.64 -12.26
N ASP A 78 -1.92 18.00 -11.09
CA ASP A 78 -1.82 17.09 -9.95
C ASP A 78 -3.17 16.93 -9.24
N LEU A 79 -3.62 15.68 -9.15
CA LEU A 79 -4.85 15.28 -8.47
C LEU A 79 -4.57 14.66 -7.09
N SER A 80 -3.31 14.61 -6.65
CA SER A 80 -2.91 14.03 -5.38
C SER A 80 -3.55 14.74 -4.18
N ALA A 81 -3.69 16.07 -4.24
CA ALA A 81 -4.39 16.85 -3.22
C ALA A 81 -5.86 16.46 -3.07
N ILE A 82 -6.53 16.14 -4.18
CA ILE A 82 -7.93 15.68 -4.19
C ILE A 82 -8.00 14.29 -3.56
N ALA A 83 -7.18 13.34 -4.05
CA ALA A 83 -7.13 11.98 -3.53
C ALA A 83 -6.84 11.94 -2.01
N ARG A 84 -5.97 12.83 -1.52
CA ARG A 84 -5.66 12.98 -0.08
C ARG A 84 -6.90 13.27 0.76
N ARG A 85 -7.81 14.13 0.30
CA ARG A 85 -8.97 14.58 1.11
C ARG A 85 -9.94 13.44 1.39
N GLY A 86 -10.17 12.57 0.40
CA GLY A 86 -11.03 11.41 0.60
C GLY A 86 -10.34 10.24 1.29
N SER A 87 -9.06 9.99 0.99
CA SER A 87 -8.26 9.02 1.75
C SER A 87 -6.80 9.45 1.77
N GLY A 88 -6.30 9.86 2.95
CA GLY A 88 -4.98 10.50 3.09
C GLY A 88 -3.84 9.83 2.30
N SER A 89 -3.69 8.51 2.42
CA SER A 89 -2.64 7.76 1.71
C SER A 89 -2.89 7.55 0.22
N ALA A 90 -4.12 7.73 -0.29
CA ALA A 90 -4.45 7.59 -1.72
C ALA A 90 -3.66 8.57 -2.60
N CYS A 91 -3.26 9.73 -2.06
CA CYS A 91 -2.41 10.67 -2.80
C CYS A 91 -1.11 10.03 -3.31
N ARG A 92 -0.51 9.11 -2.53
CA ARG A 92 0.74 8.44 -2.91
C ARG A 92 0.54 7.43 -4.03
N SER A 93 -0.66 6.85 -4.15
CA SER A 93 -1.02 5.94 -5.23
C SER A 93 -1.33 6.66 -6.55
N MET A 94 -1.25 8.00 -6.61
CA MET A 94 -1.39 8.75 -7.87
C MET A 94 -0.13 8.68 -8.75
N TYR A 95 0.98 8.17 -8.22
CA TYR A 95 2.27 8.06 -8.90
C TYR A 95 2.84 6.64 -8.76
N GLY A 96 3.64 6.23 -9.73
CA GLY A 96 4.43 4.99 -9.66
C GLY A 96 5.74 5.18 -8.89
N GLY A 97 6.44 4.07 -8.67
CA GLY A 97 7.76 4.10 -8.05
C GLY A 97 7.74 4.38 -6.56
N PHE A 98 8.65 5.25 -6.13
CA PHE A 98 8.80 5.68 -4.73
C PHE A 98 8.18 7.06 -4.57
N VAL A 99 7.23 7.19 -3.64
CA VAL A 99 6.39 8.39 -3.54
C VAL A 99 6.35 8.90 -2.11
N ALA A 100 6.63 10.18 -1.92
CA ALA A 100 6.49 10.87 -0.65
C ALA A 100 5.15 11.62 -0.60
N TRP A 101 4.45 11.56 0.52
CA TRP A 101 3.40 12.53 0.84
C TRP A 101 4.03 13.64 1.68
N LEU A 102 4.07 14.84 1.12
CA LEU A 102 4.55 16.04 1.80
C LEU A 102 3.45 16.53 2.74
N LYS A 103 3.79 16.76 4.02
CA LYS A 103 2.78 17.17 5.02
C LYS A 103 2.11 18.50 4.71
N GLY A 104 2.80 19.40 3.99
CA GLY A 104 2.41 20.79 3.82
C GLY A 104 2.69 21.65 5.06
N LEU A 105 2.68 22.95 4.87
CA LEU A 105 2.81 23.99 5.89
C LEU A 105 1.63 24.98 5.86
N ARG A 106 0.89 25.03 4.75
CA ARG A 106 -0.25 25.95 4.60
C ARG A 106 -1.48 25.38 5.30
N GLN A 107 -2.25 26.27 5.93
CA GLN A 107 -3.47 25.89 6.64
C GLN A 107 -4.59 25.43 5.71
N ASP A 108 -4.61 25.91 4.46
CA ASP A 108 -5.54 25.44 3.42
C ASP A 108 -5.21 24.03 2.91
N GLY A 109 -4.02 23.50 3.28
CA GLY A 109 -3.53 22.20 2.87
C GLY A 109 -3.20 22.09 1.38
N GLU A 110 -3.10 23.19 0.64
CA GLU A 110 -2.81 23.14 -0.81
C GLU A 110 -1.41 22.57 -1.12
N ASP A 111 -0.46 22.71 -0.19
CA ASP A 111 0.90 22.19 -0.32
C ASP A 111 1.11 20.80 0.30
N SER A 112 0.05 20.18 0.82
CA SER A 112 0.09 18.81 1.34
C SER A 112 -0.19 17.80 0.21
N VAL A 113 0.82 17.53 -0.63
CA VAL A 113 0.66 16.78 -1.89
C VAL A 113 1.61 15.60 -1.97
N ALA A 114 1.33 14.67 -2.89
CA ALA A 114 2.27 13.60 -3.19
C ALA A 114 3.32 14.07 -4.19
N LYS A 115 4.54 13.57 -4.03
CA LYS A 115 5.67 13.82 -4.93
C LYS A 115 6.38 12.52 -5.21
N GLN A 116 6.56 12.20 -6.49
CA GLN A 116 7.40 11.08 -6.90
C GLN A 116 8.87 11.41 -6.56
N ILE A 117 9.48 10.55 -5.75
CA ILE A 117 10.90 10.59 -5.40
C ILE A 117 11.72 9.97 -6.51
N ALA A 118 11.30 8.79 -6.98
CA ALA A 118 11.93 8.08 -8.06
C ALA A 118 10.89 7.23 -8.80
N PRO A 119 10.97 7.12 -10.14
CA PRO A 119 10.05 6.30 -10.93
C PRO A 119 10.26 4.80 -10.69
N GLU A 120 9.32 3.98 -11.13
CA GLU A 120 9.32 2.52 -10.98
C GLU A 120 10.54 1.83 -11.60
N ASN A 121 11.08 2.39 -12.69
CA ASN A 121 12.28 1.88 -13.36
C ASN A 121 13.58 2.32 -12.67
N HIS A 122 13.53 3.18 -11.64
CA HIS A 122 14.71 3.63 -10.92
C HIS A 122 15.37 2.50 -10.14
N TRP A 123 14.62 1.57 -9.55
CA TRP A 123 15.19 0.48 -8.76
C TRP A 123 14.53 -0.87 -9.11
N PRO A 124 14.75 -1.39 -10.33
CA PRO A 124 14.02 -2.54 -10.86
C PRO A 124 14.33 -3.85 -10.14
N GLN A 125 15.42 -3.92 -9.37
CA GLN A 125 15.78 -5.08 -8.55
C GLN A 125 14.96 -5.18 -7.25
N MET A 126 14.25 -4.13 -6.84
CA MET A 126 13.46 -4.16 -5.61
C MET A 126 12.31 -5.17 -5.74
N ARG A 127 12.19 -6.04 -4.74
CA ARG A 127 11.14 -7.05 -4.60
C ARG A 127 10.42 -6.89 -3.29
N ILE A 128 9.14 -7.22 -3.33
CA ILE A 128 8.22 -7.09 -2.21
C ILE A 128 7.51 -8.43 -2.04
N VAL A 129 7.56 -8.97 -0.82
CA VAL A 129 6.83 -10.18 -0.45
C VAL A 129 5.89 -9.83 0.70
N LEU A 130 4.59 -9.89 0.45
CA LEU A 130 3.57 -9.69 1.47
C LEU A 130 3.22 -11.05 2.07
N LEU A 131 3.51 -11.26 3.36
CA LEU A 131 3.12 -12.45 4.11
C LEU A 131 1.78 -12.19 4.81
N VAL A 132 0.72 -12.87 4.36
CA VAL A 132 -0.64 -12.70 4.91
C VAL A 132 -0.82 -13.63 6.10
N VAL A 133 -0.57 -13.10 7.30
CA VAL A 133 -0.74 -13.77 8.59
C VAL A 133 -2.22 -13.90 8.96
N SER A 134 -2.99 -12.84 8.75
CA SER A 134 -4.42 -12.81 9.02
C SER A 134 -5.17 -12.09 7.92
N ASP A 135 -6.33 -12.64 7.60
CA ASP A 135 -7.35 -12.02 6.76
C ASP A 135 -8.60 -11.66 7.59
N VAL A 136 -8.50 -11.64 8.93
CA VAL A 136 -9.63 -11.27 9.79
C VAL A 136 -9.68 -9.75 9.91
N LYS A 137 -10.90 -9.21 10.01
CA LYS A 137 -11.13 -7.78 10.22
C LYS A 137 -10.37 -7.31 11.47
N LYS A 138 -9.65 -6.20 11.34
CA LYS A 138 -8.88 -5.55 12.40
C LYS A 138 -9.80 -5.12 13.54
N ASP A 139 -9.35 -5.30 14.79
CA ASP A 139 -10.09 -4.85 15.98
C ASP A 139 -10.23 -3.31 16.01
N THR A 140 -9.14 -2.58 15.70
CA THR A 140 -9.12 -1.12 15.63
C THR A 140 -8.75 -0.66 14.22
N GLY A 141 -9.68 0.01 13.53
CA GLY A 141 -9.43 0.59 12.21
C GLY A 141 -8.40 1.73 12.26
N SER A 142 -7.69 1.97 11.16
CA SER A 142 -6.59 2.95 11.12
C SER A 142 -7.02 4.37 11.48
N THR A 143 -8.21 4.83 11.04
CA THR A 143 -8.73 6.18 11.36
C THR A 143 -8.92 6.36 12.87
N GLN A 144 -9.64 5.44 13.51
CA GLN A 144 -9.87 5.48 14.95
C GLN A 144 -8.55 5.33 15.72
N GLY A 145 -7.67 4.43 15.27
CA GLY A 145 -6.40 4.17 15.93
C GLY A 145 -5.44 5.35 15.90
N MET A 146 -5.32 6.04 14.75
CA MET A 146 -4.46 7.22 14.64
C MET A 146 -5.00 8.42 15.41
N GLU A 147 -6.32 8.62 15.43
CA GLU A 147 -6.97 9.67 16.22
C GLU A 147 -6.74 9.44 17.71
N LEU A 148 -6.94 8.22 18.20
CA LEU A 148 -6.68 7.88 19.60
C LEU A 148 -5.21 8.07 19.97
N SER A 149 -4.29 7.70 19.07
CA SER A 149 -2.86 7.89 19.28
C SER A 149 -2.49 9.37 19.36
N MET A 150 -3.10 10.22 18.52
CA MET A 150 -2.94 11.68 18.60
C MET A 150 -3.39 12.27 19.93
N LEU A 151 -4.46 11.72 20.52
CA LEU A 151 -5.02 12.22 21.76
C LEU A 151 -4.29 11.73 23.02
N THR A 152 -3.65 10.57 22.96
CA THR A 152 -3.21 9.86 24.18
C THR A 152 -1.75 9.41 24.20
N SER A 153 -1.10 9.23 23.05
CA SER A 153 0.31 8.83 23.02
C SER A 153 1.22 10.02 23.31
N SER A 154 2.00 9.91 24.39
CA SER A 154 3.05 10.86 24.75
C SER A 154 4.25 10.83 23.79
N LEU A 155 4.47 9.70 23.10
CA LEU A 155 5.60 9.51 22.20
C LEU A 155 5.36 10.08 20.79
N LEU A 156 4.10 10.21 20.37
CA LEU A 156 3.76 10.57 18.99
C LEU A 156 4.24 11.98 18.60
N GLU A 157 4.15 12.96 19.50
CA GLU A 157 4.61 14.32 19.20
C GLU A 157 6.11 14.36 18.90
N HIS A 158 6.92 13.67 19.69
CA HIS A 158 8.36 13.58 19.46
C HIS A 158 8.67 12.87 18.13
N ARG A 159 7.98 11.76 17.86
CA ARG A 159 8.08 11.04 16.58
C ARG A 159 7.82 11.98 15.39
N ALA A 160 6.69 12.70 15.41
CA ALA A 160 6.25 13.55 14.30
C ALA A 160 7.16 14.78 14.09
N THR A 161 7.67 15.37 15.17
CA THR A 161 8.40 16.65 15.12
C THR A 161 9.91 16.50 15.02
N LYS A 162 10.49 15.40 15.54
CA LYS A 162 11.95 15.21 15.64
C LYS A 162 12.46 14.02 14.85
N VAL A 163 11.73 12.91 14.80
CA VAL A 163 12.23 11.66 14.20
C VAL A 163 11.91 11.57 12.71
N VAL A 164 10.62 11.68 12.36
CA VAL A 164 10.14 11.50 10.98
C VAL A 164 10.79 12.48 10.00
N PRO A 165 10.99 13.78 10.31
CA PRO A 165 11.62 14.70 9.37
C PRO A 165 13.04 14.28 8.94
N GLN A 166 13.83 13.73 9.85
CA GLN A 166 15.17 13.23 9.51
C GLN A 166 15.10 11.93 8.73
N ARG A 167 14.26 10.98 9.17
CA ARG A 167 14.07 9.71 8.46
C ARG A 167 13.57 9.88 7.03
N MET A 168 12.72 10.88 6.78
CA MET A 168 12.27 11.24 5.43
C MET A 168 13.42 11.69 4.53
N LYS A 169 14.38 12.46 5.06
CA LYS A 169 15.59 12.85 4.30
C LYS A 169 16.46 11.63 4.02
N ASP A 170 16.76 10.85 5.06
CA ASP A 170 17.67 9.72 4.97
C ASP A 170 17.13 8.61 4.05
N ILE A 171 15.82 8.32 4.09
CA ILE A 171 15.22 7.29 3.22
C ILE A 171 15.11 7.76 1.77
N THR A 172 14.88 9.06 1.56
CA THR A 172 14.90 9.66 0.21
C THR A 172 16.30 9.52 -0.40
N GLU A 173 17.34 9.84 0.36
CA GLU A 173 18.72 9.66 -0.07
C GLU A 173 19.04 8.18 -0.34
N ALA A 174 18.62 7.27 0.54
CA ALA A 174 18.81 5.84 0.36
C ALA A 174 18.14 5.31 -0.92
N ILE A 175 16.94 5.79 -1.25
CA ILE A 175 16.22 5.44 -2.48
C ILE A 175 16.96 5.98 -3.71
N VAL A 176 17.34 7.26 -3.71
CA VAL A 176 18.05 7.90 -4.83
C VAL A 176 19.36 7.18 -5.11
N ASN A 177 20.11 6.81 -4.07
CA ASN A 177 21.40 6.14 -4.18
C ASN A 177 21.31 4.60 -4.27
N ARG A 178 20.10 4.03 -4.29
CA ARG A 178 19.85 2.56 -4.26
C ARG A 178 20.59 1.85 -3.12
N ASN A 179 20.73 2.52 -1.98
CA ASN A 179 21.38 1.99 -0.79
C ASN A 179 20.37 1.12 -0.02
N PHE A 180 20.30 -0.17 -0.39
CA PHE A 180 19.39 -1.11 0.25
C PHE A 180 19.64 -1.24 1.75
N HIS A 181 20.90 -1.23 2.18
CA HIS A 181 21.25 -1.37 3.59
C HIS A 181 20.59 -0.28 4.45
N LYS A 182 20.72 0.98 4.01
CA LYS A 182 20.13 2.14 4.71
C LYS A 182 18.61 2.18 4.56
N PHE A 183 18.08 1.87 3.38
CA PHE A 183 16.64 1.73 3.14
C PHE A 183 16.01 0.72 4.11
N ALA A 184 16.62 -0.47 4.24
CA ALA A 184 16.15 -1.54 5.09
C ALA A 184 16.18 -1.15 6.57
N GLU A 185 17.28 -0.54 7.02
CA GLU A 185 17.43 -0.05 8.40
C GLU A 185 16.29 0.93 8.76
N ILE A 186 16.10 1.98 7.95
CA ILE A 186 15.08 3.00 8.22
C ILE A 186 13.68 2.40 8.16
N THR A 187 13.41 1.53 7.18
CA THR A 187 12.09 0.87 7.02
C THR A 187 11.72 0.07 8.27
N MET A 188 12.63 -0.78 8.77
CA MET A 188 12.39 -1.57 9.98
C MET A 188 12.24 -0.68 11.22
N GLN A 189 13.06 0.37 11.35
CA GLN A 189 12.98 1.32 12.46
C GLN A 189 11.69 2.16 12.47
N GLU A 190 11.19 2.56 11.29
CA GLU A 190 9.92 3.26 11.14
C GLU A 190 8.74 2.37 11.50
N SER A 191 8.73 1.14 10.98
CA SER A 191 7.72 0.13 11.32
C SER A 191 7.68 -0.07 12.84
N ASN A 192 8.82 -0.35 13.47
CA ASN A 192 8.87 -0.58 14.92
C ASN A 192 8.37 0.63 15.71
N GLN A 193 8.76 1.86 15.33
CA GLN A 193 8.36 3.05 16.07
C GLN A 193 6.87 3.40 15.87
N LEU A 194 6.29 3.10 14.71
CA LEU A 194 4.84 3.17 14.53
C LEU A 194 4.12 2.28 15.55
N HIS A 195 4.50 1.00 15.65
CA HIS A 195 3.88 0.07 16.60
C HIS A 195 4.19 0.40 18.07
N ALA A 196 5.34 1.03 18.35
CA ALA A 196 5.64 1.55 19.68
C ALA A 196 4.70 2.69 20.09
N VAL A 197 4.38 3.61 19.17
CA VAL A 197 3.35 4.63 19.40
C VAL A 197 1.99 4.00 19.61
N CYS A 198 1.61 3.01 18.80
CA CYS A 198 0.34 2.29 18.99
C CYS A 198 0.25 1.64 20.38
N LEU A 199 1.35 1.15 20.92
CA LEU A 199 1.41 0.57 22.27
C LEU A 199 1.36 1.63 23.38
N ASP A 200 1.88 2.83 23.13
CA ASP A 200 1.84 3.98 24.06
C ASP A 200 0.47 4.69 24.08
N THR A 201 -0.37 4.49 23.07
CA THR A 201 -1.77 4.92 23.02
C THR A 201 -2.60 4.31 24.17
N TYR A 202 -3.64 5.01 24.66
CA TYR A 202 -4.52 4.49 25.71
C TYR A 202 -6.01 4.49 25.31
N PRO A 203 -6.70 3.31 25.34
CA PRO A 203 -6.15 1.97 25.54
C PRO A 203 -5.13 1.56 24.47
N PRO A 204 -4.19 0.64 24.78
CA PRO A 204 -3.12 0.25 23.85
C PRO A 204 -3.68 -0.43 22.61
N ILE A 205 -3.10 -0.08 21.46
CA ILE A 205 -3.43 -0.65 20.16
C ILE A 205 -2.35 -1.67 19.80
N ARG A 206 -2.75 -2.93 19.64
CA ARG A 206 -1.85 -4.01 19.24
C ARG A 206 -2.21 -4.56 17.86
N TYR A 207 -1.40 -4.21 16.87
CA TYR A 207 -1.55 -4.72 15.50
C TYR A 207 -0.73 -5.98 15.21
N MET A 208 0.54 -6.00 15.66
CA MET A 208 1.43 -7.15 15.49
C MET A 208 1.09 -8.28 16.47
N ASN A 209 1.15 -9.53 16.01
CA ASN A 209 0.94 -10.72 16.84
C ASN A 209 2.24 -11.54 16.97
N LEU A 210 2.17 -12.75 17.54
CA LEU A 210 3.33 -13.62 17.72
C LEU A 210 4.03 -13.94 16.39
N VAL A 211 3.27 -14.31 15.36
CA VAL A 211 3.81 -14.59 14.02
C VAL A 211 4.52 -13.37 13.43
N SER A 212 3.98 -12.16 13.63
CA SER A 212 4.65 -10.91 13.23
C SER A 212 6.04 -10.78 13.88
N TRP A 213 6.17 -11.10 15.17
CA TRP A 213 7.45 -11.05 15.89
C TRP A 213 8.42 -12.16 15.49
N ASP A 214 7.92 -13.35 15.16
CA ASP A 214 8.76 -14.42 14.61
C ASP A 214 9.34 -14.03 13.24
N ILE A 215 8.58 -13.34 12.40
CA ILE A 215 9.08 -12.75 11.15
C ILE A 215 10.15 -11.68 11.44
N VAL A 216 9.94 -10.80 12.43
CA VAL A 216 10.95 -9.81 12.85
C VAL A 216 12.26 -10.50 13.25
N HIS A 217 12.17 -11.55 14.08
CA HIS A 217 13.34 -12.30 14.51
C HIS A 217 14.05 -13.01 13.36
N LEU A 218 13.28 -13.60 12.44
CA LEU A 218 13.80 -14.22 11.23
C LEU A 218 14.62 -13.23 10.40
N VAL A 219 14.07 -12.05 10.13
CA VAL A 219 14.74 -11.02 9.32
C VAL A 219 16.03 -10.55 9.98
N HIS A 220 16.03 -10.32 11.29
CA HIS A 220 17.25 -9.92 12.02
C HIS A 220 18.31 -11.03 12.04
N ARG A 221 17.93 -12.30 12.20
CA ARG A 221 18.87 -13.43 12.11
C ARG A 221 19.45 -13.54 10.70
N TYR A 222 18.62 -13.43 9.66
CA TYR A 222 19.03 -13.45 8.26
C TYR A 222 20.06 -12.36 7.94
N ASN A 223 19.79 -11.10 8.33
CA ASN A 223 20.72 -10.00 8.11
C ASN A 223 22.03 -10.16 8.90
N ARG A 224 21.96 -10.70 10.14
CA ARG A 224 23.17 -10.98 10.94
C ARG A 224 24.04 -12.06 10.31
N TYR A 225 23.46 -13.12 9.76
CA TYR A 225 24.20 -14.16 9.05
C TYR A 225 25.05 -13.59 7.92
N TYR A 226 24.47 -12.69 7.12
CA TYR A 226 25.16 -12.03 6.00
C TYR A 226 26.03 -10.84 6.40
N GLY A 227 26.00 -10.40 7.66
CA GLY A 227 26.72 -9.22 8.13
C GLY A 227 26.23 -7.89 7.52
N THR A 228 25.10 -7.88 6.81
CA THR A 228 24.49 -6.69 6.21
C THR A 228 22.98 -6.88 6.04
N ASN A 229 22.25 -5.76 6.00
CA ASN A 229 20.82 -5.78 5.72
C ASN A 229 20.56 -6.19 4.26
N LYS A 230 20.06 -7.41 4.06
CA LYS A 230 19.58 -7.97 2.78
C LYS A 230 18.06 -8.13 2.73
N LEU A 231 17.42 -8.08 3.89
CA LEU A 231 15.99 -8.22 4.07
C LEU A 231 15.48 -7.13 5.01
N ALA A 232 14.35 -6.50 4.68
CA ALA A 232 13.67 -5.56 5.55
C ALA A 232 12.22 -6.00 5.76
N TYR A 233 11.64 -5.66 6.91
CA TYR A 233 10.22 -5.81 7.15
C TYR A 233 9.56 -4.46 7.43
N SER A 234 8.28 -4.36 7.14
CA SER A 234 7.39 -3.31 7.61
C SER A 234 6.01 -3.89 7.89
N PHE A 235 5.34 -3.37 8.91
CA PHE A 235 3.99 -3.75 9.30
C PHE A 235 3.12 -2.49 9.35
N ASP A 236 2.00 -2.50 8.62
CA ASP A 236 0.97 -1.46 8.71
C ASP A 236 0.07 -1.71 9.94
N ALA A 237 -1.16 -1.21 9.91
CA ALA A 237 -2.18 -1.46 10.93
C ALA A 237 -2.71 -2.92 10.88
N GLY A 238 -1.87 -3.92 11.12
CA GLY A 238 -2.25 -5.33 11.18
C GLY A 238 -1.04 -6.26 11.28
N PRO A 239 -1.26 -7.59 11.37
CA PRO A 239 -0.18 -8.55 11.59
C PRO A 239 0.58 -8.93 10.32
N ASN A 240 0.10 -8.53 9.14
CA ASN A 240 0.68 -8.92 7.85
C ASN A 240 2.01 -8.23 7.62
N ALA A 241 3.03 -9.00 7.25
CA ALA A 241 4.38 -8.50 7.05
C ALA A 241 4.59 -8.13 5.59
N CYS A 242 5.09 -6.93 5.33
CA CYS A 242 5.63 -6.53 4.04
C CYS A 242 7.15 -6.67 4.08
N LEU A 243 7.70 -7.63 3.35
CA LEU A 243 9.13 -7.83 3.23
C LEU A 243 9.68 -7.14 2.00
N PHE A 244 10.80 -6.45 2.15
CA PHE A 244 11.55 -5.85 1.05
C PHE A 244 12.91 -6.53 0.91
N MET A 245 13.33 -6.74 -0.32
CA MET A 245 14.62 -7.35 -0.67
C MET A 245 15.02 -6.94 -2.08
N LEU A 246 16.26 -7.25 -2.46
CA LEU A 246 16.66 -7.23 -3.86
C LEU A 246 16.42 -8.61 -4.51
N GLU A 247 16.26 -8.61 -5.83
CA GLU A 247 15.93 -9.79 -6.65
C GLU A 247 16.87 -10.98 -6.40
N ASP A 248 18.16 -10.72 -6.16
CA ASP A 248 19.16 -11.76 -5.89
C ASP A 248 18.86 -12.59 -4.65
N SER A 249 18.13 -12.01 -3.70
CA SER A 249 17.80 -12.60 -2.40
C SER A 249 16.42 -13.26 -2.41
N LEU A 250 15.62 -13.04 -3.47
CA LEU A 250 14.22 -13.48 -3.54
C LEU A 250 14.08 -15.00 -3.38
N SER A 251 14.76 -15.79 -4.23
CA SER A 251 14.60 -17.26 -4.19
C SER A 251 15.00 -17.85 -2.83
N GLU A 252 16.07 -17.34 -2.23
CA GLU A 252 16.52 -17.77 -0.92
C GLU A 252 15.51 -17.40 0.17
N VAL A 253 15.04 -16.14 0.21
CA VAL A 253 14.07 -15.71 1.21
C VAL A 253 12.75 -16.48 1.08
N LEU A 254 12.24 -16.70 -0.14
CA LEU A 254 11.02 -17.50 -0.31
C LEU A 254 11.22 -18.95 0.19
N SER A 255 12.40 -19.55 -0.02
CA SER A 255 12.71 -20.89 0.49
C SER A 255 12.76 -20.94 2.03
N ILE A 256 13.30 -19.90 2.66
CA ILE A 256 13.34 -19.76 4.12
C ILE A 256 11.94 -19.54 4.68
N VAL A 257 11.12 -18.71 4.04
CA VAL A 257 9.71 -18.50 4.41
C VAL A 257 8.95 -19.82 4.34
N GLN A 258 9.13 -20.60 3.28
CA GLN A 258 8.50 -21.92 3.14
C GLN A 258 8.95 -22.91 4.23
N HIS A 259 10.21 -22.86 4.66
CA HIS A 259 10.73 -23.68 5.75
C HIS A 259 10.20 -23.23 7.12
N ALA A 260 10.18 -21.92 7.36
CA ALA A 260 9.74 -21.31 8.62
C ALA A 260 8.23 -21.41 8.83
N PHE A 261 7.46 -21.27 7.75
CA PHE A 261 6.00 -21.22 7.75
C PHE A 261 5.46 -22.18 6.69
N PRO A 262 5.62 -23.50 6.89
CA PRO A 262 5.14 -24.47 5.91
C PRO A 262 3.64 -24.35 5.75
N SER A 263 3.14 -24.45 4.52
CA SER A 263 1.72 -24.35 4.21
C SER A 263 1.18 -25.67 3.66
N SER A 264 -0.08 -25.95 3.99
CA SER A 264 -0.89 -27.00 3.39
C SER A 264 -1.29 -26.69 1.93
N LEU A 265 -1.16 -25.44 1.49
CA LEU A 265 -1.42 -25.04 0.11
C LEU A 265 -0.31 -25.49 -0.85
N GLY A 266 -0.66 -25.70 -2.11
CA GLY A 266 0.32 -25.87 -3.18
C GLY A 266 1.21 -24.64 -3.34
N ASN A 267 2.43 -24.82 -3.86
CA ASN A 267 3.43 -23.75 -3.97
C ASN A 267 2.89 -22.51 -4.74
N SER A 268 2.12 -22.72 -5.81
CA SER A 268 1.49 -21.66 -6.61
C SER A 268 0.38 -20.91 -5.88
N ASP A 269 -0.30 -21.56 -4.94
CA ASP A 269 -1.40 -20.97 -4.18
C ASP A 269 -0.89 -20.24 -2.94
N PHE A 270 0.22 -20.73 -2.38
CA PHE A 270 0.95 -20.12 -1.28
C PHE A 270 1.77 -18.91 -1.73
N PHE A 271 2.50 -18.97 -2.85
CA PHE A 271 3.20 -17.81 -3.42
C PHE A 271 2.50 -17.34 -4.69
N ARG A 272 1.62 -16.35 -4.55
CA ARG A 272 0.86 -15.76 -5.65
C ARG A 272 1.66 -14.63 -6.31
N GLY A 273 1.65 -14.56 -7.64
CA GLY A 273 2.38 -13.55 -8.41
C GLY A 273 3.56 -14.13 -9.20
N ALA A 274 4.64 -13.35 -9.37
CA ALA A 274 5.85 -13.75 -10.09
C ALA A 274 6.72 -14.73 -9.26
N PRO A 275 7.62 -15.53 -9.88
CA PRO A 275 7.63 -16.98 -9.73
C PRO A 275 8.05 -17.52 -8.36
N ALA A 276 7.32 -18.57 -7.96
CA ALA A 276 7.48 -19.38 -6.76
C ALA A 276 8.88 -20.05 -6.61
N VAL A 277 9.23 -20.35 -5.35
CA VAL A 277 10.48 -20.95 -4.87
C VAL A 277 11.05 -22.01 -5.83
N ARG A 278 12.30 -21.84 -6.27
CA ARG A 278 12.98 -22.80 -7.16
C ARG A 278 14.14 -23.56 -6.50
N SER A 279 14.49 -23.25 -5.25
CA SER A 279 15.69 -23.79 -4.60
C SER A 279 15.42 -24.19 -3.16
N LYS A 280 16.09 -25.26 -2.70
CA LYS A 280 16.19 -25.57 -1.27
C LYS A 280 17.05 -24.49 -0.59
N PRO A 281 16.74 -24.11 0.66
CA PRO A 281 17.59 -23.17 1.40
C PRO A 281 18.96 -23.82 1.68
N PRO A 282 20.06 -23.04 1.73
CA PRO A 282 21.36 -23.54 2.16
C PRO A 282 21.28 -24.14 3.57
N VAL A 283 21.86 -25.33 3.77
CA VAL A 283 21.79 -26.06 5.04
C VAL A 283 22.39 -25.24 6.19
N GLU A 284 23.58 -24.66 5.97
CA GLU A 284 24.27 -23.82 6.96
C GLU A 284 23.42 -22.62 7.40
N LEU A 285 22.67 -22.02 6.46
CA LEU A 285 21.78 -20.91 6.75
C LEU A 285 20.59 -21.38 7.61
N LEU A 286 19.98 -22.52 7.31
CA LEU A 286 18.87 -23.04 8.12
C LEU A 286 19.31 -23.37 9.54
N GLU A 287 20.47 -24.00 9.70
CA GLU A 287 21.05 -24.31 11.00
C GLU A 287 21.32 -23.03 11.81
N TYR A 288 21.89 -22.00 11.18
CA TYR A 288 22.12 -20.71 11.84
C TYR A 288 20.81 -20.02 12.24
N LEU A 289 19.81 -20.03 11.36
CA LEU A 289 18.53 -19.38 11.63
C LEU A 289 17.78 -20.08 12.77
N ASN A 290 17.99 -21.38 12.99
CA ASN A 290 17.42 -22.18 14.07
C ASN A 290 15.92 -21.89 14.29
N ILE A 291 15.14 -22.14 13.24
CA ILE A 291 13.71 -21.80 13.17
C ILE A 291 12.91 -23.04 13.55
N THR A 292 11.97 -22.88 14.46
CA THR A 292 10.90 -23.88 14.68
C THR A 292 9.81 -23.64 13.64
N PRO A 293 9.52 -24.58 12.73
CA PRO A 293 8.48 -24.40 11.72
C PRO A 293 7.10 -24.17 12.34
N GLN A 294 6.31 -23.28 11.74
CA GLN A 294 4.95 -22.96 12.16
C GLN A 294 3.96 -23.23 11.02
N PRO A 295 3.41 -24.45 10.94
CA PRO A 295 2.48 -24.83 9.88
C PRO A 295 1.26 -23.91 9.81
N ASP A 296 0.92 -23.47 8.60
CA ASP A 296 -0.26 -22.67 8.25
C ASP A 296 -0.39 -21.34 9.02
N ALA A 297 0.70 -20.86 9.63
CA ALA A 297 0.75 -19.55 10.29
C ALA A 297 0.66 -18.38 9.30
N ILE A 298 1.05 -18.62 8.05
CA ILE A 298 0.85 -17.71 6.90
C ILE A 298 -0.20 -18.35 5.99
N LYS A 299 -1.28 -17.61 5.70
CA LYS A 299 -2.36 -18.09 4.84
C LYS A 299 -1.93 -18.22 3.39
N PHE A 300 -1.25 -17.20 2.89
CA PHE A 300 -0.61 -17.14 1.58
C PHE A 300 0.31 -15.91 1.54
N SER A 301 1.07 -15.81 0.48
CA SER A 301 2.03 -14.75 0.21
C SER A 301 1.76 -14.13 -1.16
N ILE A 302 2.05 -12.84 -1.31
CA ILE A 302 2.02 -12.14 -2.60
C ILE A 302 3.43 -11.69 -2.93
N VAL A 303 3.94 -12.11 -4.07
CA VAL A 303 5.26 -11.72 -4.60
C VAL A 303 5.07 -10.68 -5.69
N THR A 304 5.63 -9.50 -5.48
CA THR A 304 5.49 -8.35 -6.39
C THR A 304 6.76 -7.49 -6.41
N HIS A 305 6.73 -6.40 -7.16
CA HIS A 305 7.83 -5.45 -7.31
C HIS A 305 7.28 -4.01 -7.31
N VAL A 306 8.19 -3.04 -7.39
CA VAL A 306 7.83 -1.62 -7.55
C VAL A 306 7.09 -1.44 -8.88
N GLY A 307 5.88 -0.87 -8.82
CA GLY A 307 4.98 -0.74 -9.96
C GLY A 307 4.79 0.70 -10.43
N CYS A 308 4.18 0.84 -11.61
CA CYS A 308 3.78 2.13 -12.17
C CYS A 308 2.57 2.73 -11.44
N GLY A 309 2.24 3.98 -11.77
CA GLY A 309 1.06 4.67 -11.25
C GLY A 309 -0.23 4.24 -11.93
N PRO A 310 -1.36 4.92 -11.65
CA PRO A 310 -2.65 4.61 -12.25
C PRO A 310 -2.63 4.78 -13.77
N VAL A 311 -3.07 3.74 -14.48
CA VAL A 311 -3.19 3.72 -15.94
C VAL A 311 -4.65 3.82 -16.36
N SER A 312 -4.90 4.45 -17.51
CA SER A 312 -6.19 4.38 -18.18
C SER A 312 -6.22 3.12 -19.04
N LEU A 313 -7.34 2.42 -19.06
CA LEU A 313 -7.55 1.23 -19.87
C LEU A 313 -8.37 1.65 -21.09
N ASP A 314 -7.90 1.28 -22.29
CA ASP A 314 -8.54 1.63 -23.56
C ASP A 314 -9.30 0.43 -24.17
N ASP A 315 -9.15 -0.77 -23.61
CA ASP A 315 -9.82 -1.99 -24.06
C ASP A 315 -11.28 -2.04 -23.53
N PRO A 316 -12.31 -2.01 -24.41
CA PRO A 316 -13.70 -2.09 -24.00
C PRO A 316 -14.04 -3.38 -23.23
N GLU A 317 -13.29 -4.47 -23.42
CA GLU A 317 -13.51 -5.74 -22.69
C GLU A 317 -13.12 -5.64 -21.20
N GLU A 318 -12.32 -4.62 -20.83
CA GLU A 318 -11.96 -4.34 -19.43
C GLU A 318 -12.96 -3.40 -18.73
N HIS A 319 -13.99 -2.92 -19.44
CA HIS A 319 -15.04 -2.10 -18.84
C HIS A 319 -15.92 -2.94 -17.90
N ILE A 320 -16.07 -2.45 -16.66
CA ILE A 320 -16.88 -3.10 -15.62
C ILE A 320 -18.31 -2.54 -15.51
N LEU A 321 -18.70 -1.68 -16.46
CA LEU A 321 -20.05 -1.15 -16.65
C LEU A 321 -20.56 -1.58 -18.03
N ASP A 322 -21.81 -2.01 -18.10
CA ASP A 322 -22.51 -2.35 -19.34
C ASP A 322 -22.93 -1.10 -20.14
N ILE A 323 -23.53 -1.32 -21.31
CA ILE A 323 -24.01 -0.24 -22.20
C ILE A 323 -25.12 0.62 -21.59
N HIS A 324 -25.73 0.17 -20.50
CA HIS A 324 -26.76 0.89 -19.75
C HIS A 324 -26.18 1.62 -18.52
N GLY A 325 -24.88 1.49 -18.27
CA GLY A 325 -24.19 2.07 -17.14
C GLY A 325 -24.40 1.30 -15.83
N PHE A 326 -24.75 0.02 -15.86
CA PHE A 326 -24.84 -0.85 -14.69
C PHE A 326 -23.65 -1.82 -14.62
N PRO A 327 -23.28 -2.32 -13.42
CA PRO A 327 -22.17 -3.26 -13.30
C PRO A 327 -22.37 -4.49 -14.19
N ALA A 328 -21.36 -4.85 -14.99
CA ALA A 328 -21.42 -6.03 -15.84
C ALA A 328 -21.32 -7.31 -14.99
N ASP A 329 -22.21 -8.29 -15.22
CA ASP A 329 -22.30 -9.56 -14.45
C ASP A 329 -21.15 -10.57 -14.74
N LEU A 330 -20.12 -10.16 -15.49
CA LEU A 330 -19.14 -11.04 -16.12
C LEU A 330 -17.84 -11.24 -15.31
N TYR A 331 -17.87 -11.54 -14.01
CA TYR A 331 -16.59 -11.72 -13.28
C TYR A 331 -16.54 -12.93 -12.33
N PRO A 332 -15.36 -13.60 -12.23
CA PRO A 332 -15.20 -14.81 -11.45
C PRO A 332 -15.40 -14.58 -9.94
N SER A 333 -15.81 -15.65 -9.24
CA SER A 333 -16.28 -15.65 -7.85
C SER A 333 -15.27 -15.19 -6.78
N ASN A 334 -14.01 -14.93 -7.16
CA ASN A 334 -12.94 -14.47 -6.28
C ASN A 334 -12.77 -12.93 -6.23
N TRP A 335 -13.57 -12.17 -6.98
CA TRP A 335 -13.52 -10.71 -6.99
C TRP A 335 -14.60 -10.09 -6.10
N SER A 336 -14.27 -8.98 -5.44
CA SER A 336 -15.25 -8.19 -4.68
C SER A 336 -15.63 -6.93 -5.45
N ILE A 337 -16.94 -6.79 -5.71
CA ILE A 337 -17.55 -5.64 -6.39
C ILE A 337 -18.09 -4.68 -5.33
N TYR A 338 -17.74 -3.40 -5.44
CA TYR A 338 -18.14 -2.33 -4.50
C TYR A 338 -18.97 -1.23 -5.15
#